data_AF-A0A6A6ZN21-F1
#
_entry.id   AF-A0A6A6ZN21-F1
#
_cell.length_a   1.000
_cell.length_b   1.000
_cell.length_c   1.000
_cell.angle_alpha   90.00
_cell.angle_beta   90.00
_cell.angle_gamma   90.00
#
_symmetry.space_group_name_H-M   'P 1'
#
loop_
_entity.id
_entity.type
_entity.pdbx_description
1 polymer ?
#
loop_
_entity_poly.entity_id
_entity_poly.type
_entity_poly.pdbx_seq_one_letter_code
_entity_poly.pdbx_strand_id
1 'polypeptide(L)'
;MSAAPHFIQFVHKASNVCVYCRVRKQKCDRMLPRCERCAAKDQECDYTPPFQPGALQSEPLISYQACGHADLTPHGTTEILHVVKACIDAPLNPGLATALLRIVAEILDSTGFNLVHAFTDFGPCIQQWCPILVEDQILGNCDYTVNELVNARDGPDDPILWFCMWLVLRKPCSPLEDMGQSELYITLKQVHALLQTDPRPELRSLQTGMIIAIYELGHGLRQQSFQTLAACTATLRLLELEARRKQDAESLKRCAWLNASIFMLDRQLPLSMTTDHLPLTIPTGHPISITLRKSLAPGLPSRPINSSATSPWKVFARTGAAISAGPALEYIHSRQRGEEPEISYDEADCIANRCISMLVIKPDSPVMFQCDVVPMIVCSHIILQATHTQHIRDSFSDSRSSEAPEYVKALVALRFSRSMAWETVRTAIQLVESEESVSRTTFAGLCSVLRAGLAVLETAVFVDDKVIHPGEAEAYVRMLTWFSGRWTIGKEYLERVEKVLSIS
;
A
#
# COMPACT_ATOMS: atom_id res chain seq x y z
N MET A 1 -24.72 -17.87 -71.54
CA MET A 1 -23.70 -18.60 -70.74
C MET A 1 -23.57 -17.86 -69.42
N SER A 2 -24.31 -18.27 -68.39
CA SER A 2 -24.30 -17.62 -67.08
C SER A 2 -23.44 -18.45 -66.15
N ALA A 3 -22.37 -17.86 -65.62
CA ALA A 3 -21.44 -18.50 -64.70
C ALA A 3 -22.08 -18.63 -63.31
N ALA A 4 -22.13 -19.85 -62.78
CA ALA A 4 -22.59 -20.13 -61.42
C ALA A 4 -21.54 -19.68 -60.39
N PRO A 5 -21.95 -19.16 -59.22
CA PRO A 5 -21.01 -18.71 -58.19
C PRO A 5 -20.32 -19.93 -57.54
N HIS A 6 -19.00 -19.86 -57.44
CA HIS A 6 -18.20 -20.81 -56.66
C HIS A 6 -18.46 -20.60 -55.17
N PHE A 7 -19.25 -21.48 -54.55
CA PHE A 7 -19.32 -21.58 -53.10
C PHE A 7 -18.03 -22.23 -52.59
N ILE A 8 -17.21 -21.47 -51.85
CA ILE A 8 -16.11 -22.03 -51.05
C ILE A 8 -16.76 -22.78 -49.88
N GLN A 9 -16.75 -24.11 -49.95
CA GLN A 9 -17.25 -24.96 -48.87
C GLN A 9 -16.26 -24.89 -47.70
N PHE A 10 -16.65 -24.23 -46.60
CA PHE A 10 -15.91 -24.29 -45.34
C PHE A 10 -16.03 -25.71 -44.76
N VAL A 11 -15.00 -26.52 -44.94
CA VAL A 11 -14.92 -27.87 -44.35
C VAL A 11 -14.51 -27.74 -42.89
N HIS A 12 -15.47 -27.87 -41.97
CA HIS A 12 -15.17 -27.96 -40.54
C HIS A 12 -14.51 -29.31 -40.24
N LYS A 13 -13.30 -29.29 -39.66
CA LYS A 13 -12.56 -30.48 -39.23
C LYS A 13 -12.53 -30.59 -37.71
N ALA A 14 -12.68 -31.80 -37.20
CA ALA A 14 -12.49 -32.10 -35.79
C ALA A 14 -11.00 -32.11 -35.41
N SER A 15 -10.69 -31.67 -34.19
CA SER A 15 -9.33 -31.67 -33.63
C SER A 15 -8.77 -33.08 -33.53
N ASN A 16 -9.63 -34.05 -33.21
CA ASN A 16 -9.26 -35.45 -32.97
C ASN A 16 -9.70 -36.37 -34.11
N VAL A 17 -9.03 -37.53 -34.21
CA VAL A 17 -9.54 -38.65 -35.01
C VAL A 17 -10.75 -39.26 -34.29
N CYS A 18 -11.84 -39.53 -35.03
CA CYS A 18 -13.03 -40.15 -34.43
C CYS A 18 -12.70 -41.50 -33.77
N VAL A 19 -13.43 -41.84 -32.72
CA VAL A 19 -13.26 -43.06 -31.92
C VAL A 19 -13.26 -44.31 -32.81
N TYR A 20 -14.20 -44.39 -33.76
CA TYR A 20 -14.33 -45.54 -34.67
C TYR A 20 -13.06 -45.81 -35.49
N CYS A 21 -12.50 -44.76 -36.12
CA CYS A 21 -11.28 -44.90 -36.91
C CYS A 21 -10.05 -45.10 -36.02
N ARG A 22 -10.02 -44.46 -34.84
CA ARG A 22 -8.93 -44.59 -33.86
C ARG A 22 -8.78 -46.02 -33.36
N VAL A 23 -9.88 -46.65 -32.89
CA VAL A 23 -9.88 -48.02 -32.37
C VAL A 23 -9.41 -49.03 -33.43
N ARG A 24 -9.74 -48.79 -34.70
CA ARG A 24 -9.41 -49.67 -35.82
C ARG A 24 -8.08 -49.34 -36.51
N LYS A 25 -7.32 -48.38 -35.98
CA LYS A 25 -6.04 -47.88 -36.53
C LYS A 25 -6.15 -47.51 -38.01
N GLN A 26 -7.23 -46.82 -38.34
CA GLN A 26 -7.63 -46.48 -39.70
C GLN A 26 -7.44 -44.98 -39.96
N LYS A 27 -7.01 -44.60 -41.18
CA LYS A 27 -6.93 -43.19 -41.62
C LYS A 27 -8.31 -42.52 -41.51
N CYS A 28 -8.34 -41.32 -40.94
CA CYS A 28 -9.53 -40.49 -40.74
C CYS A 28 -9.24 -39.06 -41.21
N ASP A 29 -10.09 -38.56 -42.08
CA ASP A 29 -10.09 -37.22 -42.68
C ASP A 29 -10.62 -36.13 -41.74
N ARG A 30 -11.23 -36.53 -40.62
CA ARG A 30 -11.73 -35.68 -39.52
C ARG A 30 -12.82 -34.68 -39.93
N MET A 31 -13.50 -34.87 -41.06
CA MET A 31 -14.60 -33.98 -41.42
C MET A 31 -15.77 -34.09 -40.45
N LEU A 32 -16.39 -32.95 -40.15
CA LEU A 32 -17.62 -32.86 -39.36
C LEU A 32 -18.85 -32.80 -40.30
N PRO A 33 -19.98 -33.40 -39.91
CA PRO A 33 -20.22 -34.15 -38.66
C PRO A 33 -19.67 -35.58 -38.69
N ARG A 34 -19.35 -36.14 -39.88
CA ARG A 34 -18.85 -37.51 -40.05
C ARG A 34 -17.68 -37.52 -41.04
N CYS A 35 -16.66 -38.30 -40.73
CA CYS A 35 -15.54 -38.52 -41.65
C CYS A 35 -15.97 -39.39 -42.84
N GLU A 36 -15.35 -39.23 -44.01
CA GLU A 36 -15.73 -39.94 -45.25
C GLU A 36 -15.83 -41.45 -45.04
N ARG A 37 -14.88 -42.02 -44.29
CA ARG A 37 -14.83 -43.46 -44.02
C ARG A 37 -15.99 -43.95 -43.15
N CYS A 38 -16.41 -43.16 -42.16
CA CYS A 38 -17.55 -43.52 -41.31
C CYS A 38 -18.87 -43.26 -42.04
N ALA A 39 -18.95 -42.21 -42.88
CA ALA A 39 -20.08 -41.97 -43.75
C ALA A 39 -20.30 -43.13 -44.73
N ALA A 40 -19.25 -43.62 -45.38
CA ALA A 40 -19.33 -44.74 -46.33
C ALA A 40 -19.75 -46.08 -45.69
N LYS A 41 -19.63 -46.23 -44.37
CA LYS A 41 -20.01 -47.45 -43.63
C LYS A 41 -21.27 -47.30 -42.79
N ASP A 42 -21.95 -46.18 -42.98
CA ASP A 42 -23.04 -45.70 -42.15
C ASP A 42 -22.80 -45.84 -40.63
N GLN A 43 -21.63 -45.38 -40.16
CA GLN A 43 -21.29 -45.27 -38.75
C GLN A 43 -21.20 -43.81 -38.30
N GLU A 44 -21.69 -43.49 -37.10
CA GLU A 44 -21.55 -42.15 -36.53
C GLU A 44 -20.12 -41.90 -36.04
N CYS A 45 -19.65 -40.65 -36.17
CA CYS A 45 -18.35 -40.25 -35.66
C CYS A 45 -18.50 -39.65 -34.27
N ASP A 46 -17.93 -40.33 -33.28
CA ASP A 46 -17.65 -39.73 -31.98
C ASP A 46 -16.25 -39.10 -32.01
N TYR A 47 -16.16 -37.80 -31.80
CA TYR A 47 -14.89 -37.05 -31.75
C TYR A 47 -14.46 -36.71 -30.32
N THR A 48 -15.15 -37.25 -29.31
CA THR A 48 -14.82 -37.05 -27.90
C THR A 48 -13.37 -37.48 -27.65
N PRO A 49 -12.54 -36.60 -27.06
CA PRO A 49 -11.17 -36.95 -26.71
C PRO A 49 -11.17 -38.20 -25.81
N PRO A 50 -10.19 -39.11 -25.97
CA PRO A 50 -10.13 -40.30 -25.13
C PRO A 50 -9.97 -39.86 -23.67
N PHE A 51 -10.80 -40.41 -22.78
CA PHE A 51 -10.59 -40.28 -21.34
C PHE A 51 -9.17 -40.80 -21.02
N GLN A 52 -8.32 -39.95 -20.45
CA GLN A 52 -7.02 -40.33 -19.92
C GLN A 52 -7.21 -40.67 -18.45
N PRO A 53 -7.21 -41.95 -18.04
CA PRO A 53 -7.15 -42.31 -16.63
C PRO A 53 -5.73 -41.96 -16.16
N GLY A 54 -5.58 -40.78 -15.56
CA GLY A 54 -4.29 -40.20 -15.20
C GLY A 54 -4.19 -38.69 -15.35
N ALA A 55 -5.16 -38.03 -16.01
CA ALA A 55 -5.36 -36.61 -15.80
C ALA A 55 -6.02 -36.40 -14.43
N LEU A 56 -5.22 -36.49 -13.35
CA LEU A 56 -5.52 -35.70 -12.16
C LEU A 56 -5.81 -34.30 -12.69
N GLN A 57 -7.04 -33.79 -12.50
CA GLN A 57 -7.26 -32.37 -12.67
C GLN A 57 -6.21 -31.73 -11.77
N SER A 58 -5.21 -31.06 -12.36
CA SER A 58 -4.21 -30.34 -11.58
C SER A 58 -5.01 -29.47 -10.62
N GLU A 59 -4.74 -29.57 -9.32
CA GLU A 59 -5.43 -28.73 -8.36
C GLU A 59 -5.31 -27.27 -8.84
N PRO A 60 -6.40 -26.48 -8.82
CA PRO A 60 -6.35 -25.13 -9.35
C PRO A 60 -5.38 -24.29 -8.51
N LEU A 61 -4.60 -23.41 -9.15
CA LEU A 61 -3.66 -22.52 -8.45
C LEU A 61 -4.37 -21.40 -7.68
N ILE A 62 -5.61 -21.08 -8.09
CA ILE A 62 -6.45 -20.07 -7.47
C ILE A 62 -7.80 -20.65 -7.05
N SER A 63 -8.39 -20.06 -6.02
CA SER A 63 -9.77 -20.30 -5.62
C SER A 63 -10.53 -18.99 -5.59
N TYR A 64 -11.84 -19.05 -5.83
CA TYR A 64 -12.71 -17.87 -5.72
C TYR A 64 -13.54 -17.98 -4.45
N GLN A 65 -13.54 -16.91 -3.66
CA GLN A 65 -14.46 -16.74 -2.55
C GLN A 65 -15.89 -16.53 -3.07
N ALA A 66 -16.89 -16.65 -2.18
CA ALA A 66 -18.29 -16.42 -2.51
C ALA A 66 -18.57 -15.01 -3.08
N CYS A 67 -17.75 -14.02 -2.72
CA CYS A 67 -17.78 -12.66 -3.26
C CYS A 67 -17.16 -12.52 -4.67
N GLY A 68 -16.69 -13.62 -5.29
CA GLY A 68 -16.07 -13.61 -6.61
C GLY A 68 -14.61 -13.15 -6.64
N HIS A 69 -14.01 -12.80 -5.50
CA HIS A 69 -12.58 -12.47 -5.45
C HIS A 69 -11.73 -13.72 -5.37
N ALA A 70 -10.58 -13.68 -6.05
CA ALA A 70 -9.63 -14.77 -6.08
C ALA A 70 -8.63 -14.69 -4.92
N ASP A 71 -8.22 -15.87 -4.44
CA ASP A 71 -7.06 -16.06 -3.56
C ASP A 71 -6.25 -17.27 -4.02
N LEU A 72 -5.02 -17.42 -3.54
CA LEU A 72 -4.21 -18.61 -3.81
C LEU A 72 -4.81 -19.84 -3.14
N THR A 73 -4.62 -21.01 -3.77
CA THR A 73 -4.83 -22.30 -3.09
C THR A 73 -3.54 -22.77 -2.43
N PRO A 74 -3.59 -23.74 -1.50
CA PRO A 74 -2.37 -24.36 -0.96
C PRO A 74 -1.45 -24.94 -2.04
N HIS A 75 -2.01 -25.42 -3.15
CA HIS A 75 -1.24 -25.86 -4.32
C HIS A 75 -0.54 -24.68 -5.00
N GLY A 76 -1.28 -23.58 -5.27
CA GLY A 76 -0.72 -22.35 -5.81
C GLY A 76 0.43 -21.80 -4.96
N THR A 77 0.25 -21.77 -3.64
CA THR A 77 1.30 -21.41 -2.67
C THR A 77 2.53 -22.30 -2.81
N THR A 78 2.34 -23.62 -2.82
CA THR A 78 3.45 -24.58 -2.91
C THR A 78 4.25 -24.41 -4.20
N GLU A 79 3.57 -24.29 -5.34
CA GLU A 79 4.22 -24.11 -6.64
C GLU A 79 5.03 -22.80 -6.69
N ILE A 80 4.47 -21.69 -6.21
CA ILE A 80 5.16 -20.39 -6.17
C ILE A 80 6.39 -20.45 -5.28
N LEU A 81 6.28 -20.97 -4.06
CA LEU A 81 7.41 -21.08 -3.14
C LEU A 81 8.52 -21.98 -3.70
N HIS A 82 8.15 -23.09 -4.33
CA HIS A 82 9.11 -24.00 -4.95
C HIS A 82 9.88 -23.30 -6.09
N VAL A 83 9.18 -22.63 -7.01
CA VAL A 83 9.83 -21.94 -8.13
C VAL A 83 10.70 -20.79 -7.64
N VAL A 84 10.25 -20.00 -6.67
CA VAL A 84 11.05 -18.92 -6.07
C VAL A 84 12.31 -19.47 -5.40
N LYS A 85 12.18 -20.56 -4.63
CA LYS A 85 13.33 -21.22 -3.99
C LYS A 85 14.33 -21.72 -5.04
N ALA A 86 13.85 -22.36 -6.10
CA ALA A 86 14.71 -22.81 -7.19
C ALA A 86 15.45 -21.65 -7.88
N CYS A 87 14.78 -20.51 -8.09
CA CYS A 87 15.42 -19.30 -8.62
C CYS A 87 16.54 -18.77 -7.72
N ILE A 88 16.35 -18.81 -6.38
CA ILE A 88 17.38 -18.40 -5.41
C ILE A 88 18.57 -19.36 -5.45
N ASP A 89 18.32 -20.67 -5.52
CA ASP A 89 19.38 -21.69 -5.55
C ASP A 89 20.17 -21.70 -6.87
N ALA A 90 19.54 -21.29 -7.98
CA ALA A 90 20.15 -21.25 -9.31
C ALA A 90 19.87 -19.93 -10.05
N PRO A 91 20.44 -18.79 -9.60
CA PRO A 91 20.11 -17.45 -10.09
C PRO A 91 20.51 -17.19 -11.55
N LEU A 92 21.45 -17.98 -12.08
CA LEU A 92 21.92 -17.86 -13.47
C LEU A 92 21.09 -18.70 -14.46
N ASN A 93 20.02 -19.37 -14.01
CA ASN A 93 19.19 -20.21 -14.87
C ASN A 93 18.00 -19.41 -15.46
N PRO A 94 18.06 -19.00 -16.74
CA PRO A 94 16.98 -18.21 -17.36
C PRO A 94 15.67 -19.01 -17.51
N GLY A 95 15.73 -20.34 -17.51
CA GLY A 95 14.55 -21.20 -17.58
C GLY A 95 13.69 -21.09 -16.33
N LEU A 96 14.30 -20.94 -15.14
CA LEU A 96 13.58 -20.78 -13.88
C LEU A 96 12.92 -19.39 -13.78
N ALA A 97 13.60 -18.33 -14.22
CA ALA A 97 13.01 -17.00 -14.30
C ALA A 97 11.79 -16.96 -15.24
N THR A 98 11.89 -17.66 -16.38
CA THR A 98 10.78 -17.81 -17.33
C THR A 98 9.63 -18.63 -16.74
N ALA A 99 9.94 -19.69 -15.96
CA ALA A 99 8.94 -20.49 -15.26
C ALA A 99 8.18 -19.67 -14.21
N LEU A 100 8.89 -18.85 -13.42
CA LEU A 100 8.30 -17.92 -12.46
C LEU A 100 7.39 -16.91 -13.13
N LEU A 101 7.85 -16.29 -14.21
CA LEU A 101 7.05 -15.35 -14.99
C LEU A 101 5.77 -16.01 -15.50
N ARG A 102 5.87 -17.22 -16.07
CA ARG A 102 4.73 -17.95 -16.63
C ARG A 102 3.68 -18.28 -15.56
N ILE A 103 4.10 -18.82 -14.41
CA ILE A 103 3.14 -19.20 -13.36
C ILE A 103 2.44 -17.98 -12.75
N VAL A 104 3.18 -16.88 -12.55
CA VAL A 104 2.61 -15.62 -12.06
C VAL A 104 1.63 -15.05 -13.07
N ALA A 105 2.01 -14.99 -14.35
CA ALA A 105 1.12 -14.52 -15.42
C ALA A 105 -0.15 -15.36 -15.52
N GLU A 106 -0.03 -16.69 -15.48
CA GLU A 106 -1.16 -17.62 -15.50
C GLU A 106 -2.13 -17.38 -14.32
N ILE A 107 -1.59 -17.15 -13.12
CA ILE A 107 -2.39 -16.82 -11.93
C ILE A 107 -3.10 -15.48 -12.11
N LEU A 108 -2.38 -14.42 -12.48
CA LEU A 108 -2.96 -13.07 -12.63
C LEU A 108 -3.99 -12.99 -13.76
N ASP A 109 -3.73 -13.65 -14.90
CA ASP A 109 -4.68 -13.74 -16.01
C ASP A 109 -5.97 -14.44 -15.57
N SER A 110 -5.84 -15.49 -14.76
CA SER A 110 -6.99 -16.22 -14.23
C SER A 110 -7.82 -15.37 -13.25
N THR A 111 -7.20 -14.46 -12.49
CA THR A 111 -7.94 -13.56 -11.59
C THR A 111 -8.56 -12.35 -12.30
N GLY A 112 -8.24 -12.14 -13.58
CA GLY A 112 -8.62 -10.93 -14.31
C GLY A 112 -7.84 -9.68 -13.85
N PHE A 113 -6.72 -9.87 -13.15
CA PHE A 113 -5.90 -8.77 -12.67
C PHE A 113 -5.22 -8.05 -13.84
N ASN A 114 -5.54 -6.77 -14.00
CA ASN A 114 -5.00 -5.96 -15.08
C ASN A 114 -3.87 -5.07 -14.55
N LEU A 115 -2.64 -5.37 -14.98
CA LEU A 115 -1.44 -4.66 -14.53
C LEU A 115 -1.43 -3.16 -14.92
N VAL A 116 -2.05 -2.81 -16.05
CA VAL A 116 -2.19 -1.40 -16.49
C VAL A 116 -3.03 -0.61 -15.49
N HIS A 117 -4.20 -1.15 -15.12
CA HIS A 117 -5.06 -0.52 -14.11
C HIS A 117 -4.38 -0.51 -12.74
N ALA A 118 -3.63 -1.57 -12.40
CA ALA A 118 -2.87 -1.63 -11.17
C ALA A 118 -1.86 -0.48 -11.06
N PHE A 119 -1.15 -0.15 -12.13
CA PHE A 119 -0.23 0.99 -12.15
C PHE A 119 -0.95 2.34 -11.97
N THR A 120 -2.12 2.51 -12.59
CA THR A 120 -2.95 3.72 -12.45
C THR A 120 -3.39 3.94 -11.01
N ASP A 121 -3.69 2.89 -10.25
CA ASP A 121 -4.09 3.00 -8.84
C ASP A 121 -2.88 3.06 -7.89
N PHE A 122 -1.82 2.29 -8.18
CA PHE A 122 -0.63 2.20 -7.34
C PHE A 122 0.13 3.53 -7.28
N GLY A 123 0.23 4.23 -8.41
CA GLY A 123 0.96 5.50 -8.52
C GLY A 123 0.45 6.54 -7.50
N PRO A 124 -0.81 7.03 -7.64
CA PRO A 124 -1.40 7.98 -6.72
C PRO A 124 -1.56 7.45 -5.29
N CYS A 125 -1.92 6.18 -5.10
CA CYS A 125 -2.21 5.66 -3.76
C CYS A 125 -0.95 5.41 -2.92
N ILE A 126 0.13 4.93 -3.55
CA ILE A 126 1.34 4.44 -2.87
C ILE A 126 2.57 5.23 -3.30
N GLN A 127 2.89 5.22 -4.59
CA GLN A 127 4.17 5.74 -5.10
C GLN A 127 4.40 7.22 -4.72
N GLN A 128 3.35 8.05 -4.66
CA GLN A 128 3.46 9.47 -4.31
C GLN A 128 4.04 9.73 -2.89
N TRP A 129 3.60 8.97 -1.88
CA TRP A 129 4.03 9.16 -0.49
C TRP A 129 5.12 8.17 -0.06
N CYS A 130 5.15 6.99 -0.67
CA CYS A 130 6.15 5.95 -0.45
C CYS A 130 6.53 5.38 -1.83
N PRO A 131 7.41 6.05 -2.58
CA PRO A 131 7.91 5.50 -3.81
C PRO A 131 8.65 4.20 -3.47
N ILE A 132 8.52 3.21 -4.35
CA ILE A 132 9.16 1.89 -4.22
C ILE A 132 9.71 1.43 -5.58
N LEU A 133 9.10 1.87 -6.67
CA LEU A 133 9.46 1.49 -8.03
C LEU A 133 10.29 2.58 -8.71
N VAL A 134 11.13 2.20 -9.67
CA VAL A 134 12.08 3.11 -10.34
C VAL A 134 11.40 3.88 -11.47
N GLU A 135 10.28 3.36 -11.97
CA GLU A 135 9.44 3.81 -13.09
C GLU A 135 8.58 5.04 -12.71
N ASP A 136 9.20 5.94 -11.98
CA ASP A 136 8.59 7.06 -11.28
C ASP A 136 8.08 8.15 -12.24
N GLN A 137 8.54 8.13 -13.50
CA GLN A 137 8.04 8.97 -14.59
C GLN A 137 6.69 8.48 -15.13
N ILE A 138 6.34 7.22 -14.89
CA ILE A 138 5.13 6.55 -15.38
C ILE A 138 4.07 6.52 -14.28
N LEU A 139 4.51 6.26 -13.04
CA LEU A 139 3.65 6.20 -11.85
C LEU A 139 3.52 7.54 -11.10
N GLY A 140 4.38 8.51 -11.41
CA GLY A 140 4.54 9.74 -10.64
C GLY A 140 3.82 10.98 -11.19
N ASN A 141 3.03 10.86 -12.26
CA ASN A 141 2.27 12.00 -12.79
C ASN A 141 1.25 12.48 -11.73
N CYS A 142 1.41 13.73 -11.32
CA CYS A 142 0.65 14.40 -10.25
C CYS A 142 -0.74 14.88 -10.69
N ASP A 143 -1.08 14.67 -11.95
CA ASP A 143 -2.33 15.14 -12.49
C ASP A 143 -3.39 14.07 -12.16
N TYR A 144 -4.26 14.39 -11.20
CA TYR A 144 -5.49 13.64 -10.90
C TYR A 144 -6.40 13.43 -12.15
N THR A 145 -5.98 13.95 -13.30
CA THR A 145 -6.59 13.90 -14.63
C THR A 145 -5.91 12.93 -15.61
N VAL A 146 -4.99 12.05 -15.18
CA VAL A 146 -4.47 10.99 -16.07
C VAL A 146 -5.60 10.03 -16.46
N ASN A 147 -6.24 10.33 -17.58
CA ASN A 147 -7.14 9.43 -18.33
C ASN A 147 -6.35 8.49 -19.27
N GLU A 148 -5.02 8.63 -19.34
CA GLU A 148 -4.16 7.82 -20.20
C GLU A 148 -3.62 6.59 -19.46
N LEU A 149 -3.94 5.42 -19.99
CA LEU A 149 -3.52 4.13 -19.46
C LEU A 149 -1.98 4.00 -19.50
N VAL A 150 -1.37 3.62 -18.38
CA VAL A 150 0.06 3.27 -18.31
C VAL A 150 0.31 2.00 -19.13
N ASN A 151 1.20 2.02 -20.11
CA ASN A 151 1.50 0.81 -20.88
C ASN A 151 2.21 -0.22 -19.99
N ALA A 152 1.71 -1.46 -19.94
CA ALA A 152 2.26 -2.52 -19.10
C ALA A 152 3.73 -2.85 -19.41
N ARG A 153 4.19 -2.57 -20.63
CA ARG A 153 5.59 -2.75 -21.07
C ARG A 153 6.58 -1.79 -20.41
N ASP A 154 6.08 -0.75 -19.75
CA ASP A 154 6.91 0.28 -19.15
C ASP A 154 7.01 0.13 -17.61
N GLY A 155 6.33 -0.86 -17.02
CA GLY A 155 6.38 -1.18 -15.58
C GLY A 155 7.55 -2.08 -15.17
N PRO A 156 7.70 -2.42 -13.87
CA PRO A 156 8.75 -3.34 -13.43
C PRO A 156 8.59 -4.72 -14.08
N ASP A 157 9.65 -5.22 -14.72
CA ASP A 157 9.72 -6.58 -15.28
C ASP A 157 9.98 -7.62 -14.18
N ASP A 158 9.17 -7.61 -13.12
CA ASP A 158 9.34 -8.47 -11.95
C ASP A 158 8.02 -9.15 -11.53
N PRO A 159 7.88 -10.47 -11.76
CA PRO A 159 6.65 -11.19 -11.46
C PRO A 159 6.30 -11.21 -9.96
N ILE A 160 7.29 -11.08 -9.06
CA ILE A 160 7.01 -11.00 -7.61
C ILE A 160 6.41 -9.63 -7.27
N LEU A 161 6.88 -8.56 -7.90
CA LEU A 161 6.30 -7.23 -7.69
C LEU A 161 4.88 -7.13 -8.25
N TRP A 162 4.55 -7.85 -9.33
CA TRP A 162 3.17 -7.93 -9.83
C TRP A 162 2.23 -8.59 -8.83
N PHE A 163 2.66 -9.68 -8.17
CA PHE A 163 1.92 -10.26 -7.06
C PHE A 163 1.79 -9.30 -5.87
N CYS A 164 2.84 -8.55 -5.54
CA CYS A 164 2.77 -7.54 -4.49
C CYS A 164 1.77 -6.43 -4.83
N MET A 165 1.67 -6.03 -6.11
CA MET A 165 0.63 -5.09 -6.56
C MET A 165 -0.77 -5.67 -6.43
N TRP A 166 -0.95 -6.93 -6.83
CA TRP A 166 -2.22 -7.62 -6.65
C TRP A 166 -2.62 -7.68 -5.17
N LEU A 167 -1.67 -7.95 -4.27
CA LEU A 167 -1.89 -7.93 -2.82
C LEU A 167 -2.31 -6.54 -2.31
N VAL A 168 -1.51 -5.51 -2.56
CA VAL A 168 -1.70 -4.18 -1.94
C VAL A 168 -2.90 -3.42 -2.50
N LEU A 169 -3.36 -3.77 -3.72
CA LEU A 169 -4.54 -3.19 -4.34
C LEU A 169 -5.81 -4.00 -4.09
N ARG A 170 -5.72 -5.15 -3.42
CA ARG A 170 -6.88 -5.96 -3.05
C ARG A 170 -7.76 -5.20 -2.07
N LYS A 171 -9.06 -5.14 -2.36
CA LYS A 171 -10.08 -4.62 -1.45
C LYS A 171 -10.68 -5.77 -0.64
N PRO A 172 -11.11 -5.53 0.62
CA PRO A 172 -11.89 -6.50 1.36
C PRO A 172 -13.24 -6.75 0.67
N CYS A 173 -13.58 -8.02 0.48
CA CYS A 173 -14.88 -8.48 -0.02
C CYS A 173 -16.03 -8.17 0.92
N SER A 174 -15.74 -8.20 2.22
CA SER A 174 -16.75 -8.05 3.24
C SER A 174 -16.19 -7.31 4.46
N PRO A 175 -17.06 -6.69 5.26
CA PRO A 175 -16.65 -6.11 6.53
C PRO A 175 -16.02 -7.12 7.50
N LEU A 176 -16.26 -8.43 7.32
CA LEU A 176 -15.80 -9.50 8.20
C LEU A 176 -14.52 -10.20 7.69
N GLU A 177 -14.03 -9.87 6.50
CA GLU A 177 -12.84 -10.52 5.96
C GLU A 177 -11.59 -10.13 6.76
N ASP A 178 -10.89 -11.16 7.25
CA ASP A 178 -9.59 -11.00 7.88
C ASP A 178 -8.49 -11.01 6.80
N MET A 179 -8.06 -9.81 6.45
CA MET A 179 -6.99 -9.59 5.46
C MET A 179 -5.66 -10.23 5.91
N GLY A 180 -5.44 -10.44 7.22
CA GLY A 180 -4.26 -11.12 7.73
C GLY A 180 -4.23 -12.63 7.46
N GLN A 181 -5.35 -13.23 7.05
CA GLN A 181 -5.47 -14.66 6.74
C GLN A 181 -5.53 -14.95 5.23
N SER A 182 -5.29 -13.95 4.38
CA SER A 182 -5.21 -14.18 2.94
C SER A 182 -4.03 -15.09 2.59
N GLU A 183 -4.29 -16.13 1.79
CA GLU A 183 -3.25 -17.05 1.32
C GLU A 183 -2.21 -16.33 0.45
N LEU A 184 -2.63 -15.37 -0.37
CA LEU A 184 -1.73 -14.49 -1.11
C LEU A 184 -0.79 -13.71 -0.17
N TYR A 185 -1.31 -13.11 0.90
CA TYR A 185 -0.51 -12.37 1.88
C TYR A 185 0.51 -13.29 2.57
N ILE A 186 0.06 -14.44 3.07
CA ILE A 186 0.91 -15.42 3.76
C ILE A 186 2.00 -15.94 2.81
N THR A 187 1.63 -16.27 1.57
CA THR A 187 2.56 -16.73 0.53
C THR A 187 3.62 -15.65 0.24
N LEU A 188 3.23 -14.38 0.11
CA LEU A 188 4.17 -13.29 -0.12
C LEU A 188 5.09 -13.02 1.08
N LYS A 189 4.61 -13.22 2.32
CA LYS A 189 5.46 -13.21 3.52
C LYS A 189 6.52 -14.31 3.48
N GLN A 190 6.12 -15.52 3.08
CA GLN A 190 7.04 -16.64 2.92
C GLN A 190 8.04 -16.39 1.78
N VAL A 191 7.60 -15.86 0.64
CA VAL A 191 8.47 -15.42 -0.46
C VAL A 191 9.46 -14.36 0.03
N HIS A 192 9.03 -13.35 0.77
CA HIS A 192 9.92 -12.34 1.33
C HIS A 192 10.98 -12.95 2.26
N ALA A 193 10.57 -13.85 3.15
CA ALA A 193 11.50 -14.57 4.02
C ALA A 193 12.50 -15.42 3.21
N LEU A 194 12.07 -16.10 2.15
CA LEU A 194 12.96 -16.83 1.24
C LEU A 194 13.97 -15.90 0.56
N LEU A 195 13.52 -14.76 0.02
CA LEU A 195 14.42 -13.76 -0.59
C LEU A 195 15.46 -13.22 0.40
N GLN A 196 15.15 -13.19 1.70
CA GLN A 196 16.10 -12.79 2.74
C GLN A 196 17.11 -13.88 3.12
N THR A 197 16.92 -15.13 2.67
CA THR A 197 17.91 -16.20 2.88
C THR A 197 19.12 -16.11 1.94
N ASP A 198 19.02 -15.36 0.83
CA ASP A 198 20.16 -15.12 -0.05
C ASP A 198 21.17 -14.20 0.68
N PRO A 199 22.46 -14.58 0.79
CA PRO A 199 23.48 -13.74 1.41
C PRO A 199 23.71 -12.42 0.66
N ARG A 200 23.25 -12.30 -0.59
CA ARG A 200 23.37 -11.09 -1.40
C ARG A 200 22.13 -10.22 -1.18
N PRO A 201 22.28 -8.98 -0.70
CA PRO A 201 21.15 -8.09 -0.57
C PRO A 201 20.64 -7.70 -1.97
N GLU A 202 19.38 -7.99 -2.25
CA GLU A 202 18.72 -7.63 -3.51
C GLU A 202 17.67 -6.54 -3.31
N LEU A 203 17.61 -5.62 -4.26
CA LEU A 203 16.61 -4.54 -4.26
C LEU A 203 15.18 -5.09 -4.26
N ARG A 204 14.93 -6.18 -4.99
CA ARG A 204 13.64 -6.89 -5.03
C ARG A 204 13.15 -7.27 -3.64
N SER A 205 14.04 -7.79 -2.79
CA SER A 205 13.69 -8.20 -1.42
C SER A 205 13.19 -7.01 -0.61
N LEU A 206 13.88 -5.86 -0.70
CA LEU A 206 13.47 -4.62 -0.06
C LEU A 206 12.11 -4.13 -0.59
N GLN A 207 11.94 -4.05 -1.91
CA GLN A 207 10.71 -3.57 -2.54
C GLN A 207 9.50 -4.44 -2.17
N THR A 208 9.68 -5.77 -2.19
CA THR A 208 8.66 -6.76 -1.76
C THR A 208 8.24 -6.50 -0.32
N GLY A 209 9.21 -6.40 0.60
CA GLY A 209 8.92 -6.14 2.01
C GLY A 209 8.23 -4.79 2.25
N MET A 210 8.62 -3.74 1.53
CA MET A 210 7.98 -2.43 1.68
C MET A 210 6.51 -2.45 1.23
N ILE A 211 6.18 -3.11 0.12
CA ILE A 211 4.79 -3.22 -0.34
C ILE A 211 3.96 -4.05 0.65
N ILE A 212 4.53 -5.14 1.17
CA ILE A 212 3.89 -5.96 2.22
C ILE A 212 3.65 -5.12 3.48
N ALA A 213 4.63 -4.33 3.93
CA ALA A 213 4.49 -3.49 5.13
C ALA A 213 3.40 -2.41 4.97
N ILE A 214 3.21 -1.88 3.75
CA ILE A 214 2.11 -0.96 3.42
C ILE A 214 0.75 -1.67 3.46
N TYR A 215 0.66 -2.88 2.92
CA TYR A 215 -0.54 -3.71 3.03
C TYR A 215 -0.89 -3.96 4.51
N GLU A 216 0.09 -4.41 5.29
CA GLU A 216 -0.07 -4.66 6.73
C GLU A 216 -0.53 -3.40 7.48
N LEU A 217 0.04 -2.24 7.16
CA LEU A 217 -0.36 -0.96 7.71
C LEU A 217 -1.81 -0.59 7.33
N GLY A 218 -2.16 -0.68 6.05
CA GLY A 218 -3.50 -0.34 5.54
C GLY A 218 -4.61 -1.24 6.11
N HIS A 219 -4.24 -2.44 6.56
CA HIS A 219 -5.17 -3.38 7.16
C HIS A 219 -5.10 -3.47 8.68
N GLY A 220 -4.28 -2.66 9.33
CA GLY A 220 -4.17 -2.63 10.79
C GLY A 220 -3.41 -3.81 11.41
N LEU A 221 -2.63 -4.55 10.61
CA LEU A 221 -1.74 -5.66 11.02
C LEU A 221 -0.45 -5.11 11.62
N ARG A 222 -0.58 -4.42 12.74
CA ARG A 222 0.46 -3.54 13.32
C ARG A 222 1.77 -4.24 13.63
N GLN A 223 1.72 -5.37 14.33
CA GLN A 223 2.91 -6.10 14.77
C GLN A 223 3.66 -6.67 13.56
N GLN A 224 2.91 -7.17 12.58
CA GLN A 224 3.45 -7.68 11.33
C GLN A 224 4.10 -6.56 10.53
N SER A 225 3.44 -5.40 10.39
CA SER A 225 3.99 -4.21 9.72
C SER A 225 5.30 -3.74 10.37
N PHE A 226 5.33 -3.68 11.70
CA PHE A 226 6.54 -3.33 12.46
C PHE A 226 7.71 -4.29 12.18
N GLN A 227 7.44 -5.61 12.21
CA GLN A 227 8.44 -6.63 11.94
C GLN A 227 8.95 -6.57 10.49
N THR A 228 8.05 -6.46 9.52
CA THR A 228 8.40 -6.35 8.10
C THR A 228 9.25 -5.09 7.86
N LEU A 229 8.85 -3.96 8.42
CA LEU A 229 9.56 -2.69 8.28
C LEU A 229 10.96 -2.72 8.91
N ALA A 230 11.11 -3.36 10.07
CA ALA A 230 12.42 -3.58 10.69
C ALA A 230 13.33 -4.42 9.78
N ALA A 231 12.77 -5.46 9.14
CA ALA A 231 13.48 -6.28 8.15
C ALA A 231 13.89 -5.45 6.92
N CYS A 232 12.98 -4.65 6.36
CA CYS A 232 13.27 -3.74 5.25
C CYS A 232 14.38 -2.74 5.59
N THR A 233 14.36 -2.19 6.80
CA THR A 233 15.41 -1.28 7.28
C THR A 233 16.76 -1.99 7.29
N ALA A 234 16.84 -3.22 7.79
CA ALA A 234 18.08 -4.01 7.75
C ALA A 234 18.53 -4.29 6.30
N THR A 235 17.63 -4.70 5.41
CA THR A 235 17.94 -4.95 3.99
C THR A 235 18.45 -3.70 3.29
N LEU A 236 17.83 -2.53 3.49
CA LEU A 236 18.31 -1.27 2.93
C LEU A 236 19.74 -0.96 3.37
N ARG A 237 20.08 -1.22 4.63
CA ARG A 237 21.43 -0.99 5.15
C ARG A 237 22.46 -1.91 4.51
N LEU A 238 22.11 -3.16 4.25
CA LEU A 238 22.97 -4.09 3.52
C LEU A 238 23.16 -3.63 2.06
N LEU A 239 22.11 -3.14 1.40
CA LEU A 239 22.19 -2.57 0.05
C LEU A 239 23.09 -1.32 0.01
N GLU A 240 22.94 -0.40 0.96
CA GLU A 240 23.79 0.78 1.08
C GLU A 240 25.26 0.42 1.29
N LEU A 241 25.54 -0.56 2.16
CA LEU A 241 26.89 -1.05 2.42
C LEU A 241 27.51 -1.64 1.15
N GLU A 242 26.74 -2.46 0.45
CA GLU A 242 27.18 -3.11 -0.79
C GLU A 242 27.45 -2.09 -1.91
N ALA A 243 26.57 -1.11 -2.06
CA ALA A 243 26.73 -0.03 -3.03
C ALA A 243 27.99 0.82 -2.73
N ARG A 244 28.27 1.12 -1.45
CA ARG A 244 29.52 1.80 -1.03
C ARG A 244 30.76 0.96 -1.35
N ARG A 245 30.70 -0.34 -1.05
CA ARG A 245 31.81 -1.29 -1.32
C ARG A 245 32.15 -1.34 -2.81
N LYS A 246 31.12 -1.34 -3.65
CA LYS A 246 31.24 -1.35 -5.13
C LYS A 246 31.46 0.04 -5.75
N GLN A 247 31.39 1.11 -4.96
CA GLN A 247 31.40 2.50 -5.44
C GLN A 247 30.29 2.78 -6.48
N ASP A 248 29.14 2.14 -6.32
CA ASP A 248 27.99 2.27 -7.21
C ASP A 248 27.14 3.50 -6.82
N ALA A 249 27.41 4.62 -7.49
CA ALA A 249 26.72 5.88 -7.25
C ALA A 249 25.21 5.83 -7.56
N GLU A 250 24.80 5.03 -8.53
CA GLU A 250 23.39 4.91 -8.93
C GLU A 250 22.60 4.12 -7.88
N SER A 251 23.15 3.01 -7.39
CA SER A 251 22.55 2.26 -6.28
C SER A 251 22.47 3.10 -4.99
N LEU A 252 23.47 3.93 -4.71
CA LEU A 252 23.43 4.85 -3.56
C LEU A 252 22.33 5.90 -3.70
N LYS A 253 22.14 6.45 -4.89
CA LYS A 253 21.05 7.40 -5.18
C LYS A 253 19.69 6.73 -4.96
N ARG A 254 19.53 5.48 -5.39
CA ARG A 254 18.31 4.70 -5.15
C ARG A 254 18.04 4.46 -3.68
N CYS A 255 19.07 4.02 -2.94
CA CYS A 255 18.97 3.84 -1.50
C CYS A 255 18.55 5.13 -0.79
N ALA A 256 19.01 6.30 -1.24
CA ALA A 256 18.70 7.57 -0.60
C ALA A 256 17.19 7.90 -0.59
N TRP A 257 16.48 7.70 -1.71
CA TRP A 257 15.04 7.96 -1.74
C TRP A 257 14.23 6.81 -1.10
N LEU A 258 14.70 5.56 -1.19
CA LEU A 258 14.10 4.43 -0.46
C LEU A 258 14.20 4.65 1.05
N ASN A 259 15.30 5.23 1.52
CA ASN A 259 15.48 5.62 2.92
C ASN A 259 14.41 6.61 3.37
N ALA A 260 14.11 7.64 2.57
CA ALA A 260 13.03 8.57 2.85
C ALA A 260 11.65 7.88 2.91
N SER A 261 11.44 6.85 2.09
CA SER A 261 10.19 6.10 2.00
C SER A 261 10.00 5.17 3.21
N ILE A 262 11.07 4.47 3.63
CA ILE A 262 11.10 3.71 4.90
C ILE A 262 10.83 4.65 6.08
N PHE A 263 11.44 5.83 6.11
CA PHE A 263 11.23 6.80 7.19
C PHE A 263 9.77 7.26 7.27
N MET A 264 9.14 7.55 6.13
CA MET A 264 7.72 7.89 6.08
C MET A 264 6.87 6.75 6.62
N LEU A 265 7.10 5.52 6.16
CA LEU A 265 6.37 4.34 6.60
C LEU A 265 6.56 4.07 8.11
N ASP A 266 7.77 4.28 8.63
CA ASP A 266 8.12 4.19 10.05
C ASP A 266 7.36 5.17 10.94
N ARG A 267 7.11 6.40 10.46
CA ARG A 267 6.26 7.36 11.19
C ARG A 267 4.77 7.07 11.00
N GLN A 268 4.37 6.68 9.80
CA GLN A 268 2.97 6.44 9.47
C GLN A 268 2.39 5.28 10.29
N LEU A 269 3.20 4.25 10.59
CA LEU A 269 2.77 3.09 11.34
C LEU A 269 2.20 3.43 12.74
N PRO A 270 2.98 3.96 13.70
CA PRO A 270 2.44 4.33 15.00
C PRO A 270 1.43 5.48 14.93
N LEU A 271 1.58 6.38 13.95
CA LEU A 271 0.65 7.50 13.78
C LEU A 271 -0.77 7.02 13.43
N SER A 272 -0.90 5.97 12.62
CA SER A 272 -2.19 5.42 12.18
C SER A 272 -2.87 4.59 13.27
N MET A 273 -2.19 4.25 14.36
CA MET A 273 -2.75 3.42 15.42
C MET A 273 -3.66 4.24 16.34
N THR A 274 -4.78 3.66 16.75
CA THR A 274 -5.61 4.25 17.82
C THR A 274 -5.45 3.51 19.15
N THR A 275 -5.08 2.23 19.07
CA THR A 275 -4.74 1.35 20.19
C THR A 275 -3.41 0.67 19.93
N ASP A 276 -2.74 0.27 21.02
CA ASP A 276 -1.40 -0.31 21.04
C ASP A 276 -0.34 0.68 20.57
N HIS A 277 0.73 0.81 21.34
CA HIS A 277 1.72 1.87 21.14
C HIS A 277 3.04 1.23 20.80
N LEU A 278 3.24 0.97 19.51
CA LEU A 278 4.53 0.50 19.02
C LEU A 278 5.55 1.63 19.06
N PRO A 279 6.82 1.35 19.40
CA PRO A 279 7.89 2.31 19.23
C PRO A 279 8.17 2.52 17.72
N LEU A 280 9.04 3.46 17.41
CA LEU A 280 9.60 3.58 16.07
C LEU A 280 10.58 2.44 15.80
N THR A 281 10.56 1.89 14.59
CA THR A 281 11.62 0.96 14.13
C THR A 281 12.95 1.69 13.98
N ILE A 282 12.92 2.99 13.67
CA ILE A 282 14.09 3.86 13.57
C ILE A 282 13.95 5.05 14.53
N PRO A 283 14.36 4.95 15.81
CA PRO A 283 14.27 6.04 16.77
C PRO A 283 14.95 7.35 16.30
N THR A 284 14.53 8.49 16.83
CA THR A 284 15.05 9.83 16.49
C THR A 284 16.55 9.97 16.81
N GLY A 285 17.02 9.23 17.82
CA GLY A 285 18.44 9.09 18.17
C GLY A 285 19.24 8.09 17.30
N HIS A 286 18.58 7.33 16.42
CA HIS A 286 19.26 6.35 15.58
C HIS A 286 20.26 7.04 14.62
N PRO A 287 21.45 6.47 14.36
CA PRO A 287 22.45 7.08 13.47
C PRO A 287 21.91 7.48 12.09
N ILE A 288 20.98 6.70 11.53
CA ILE A 288 20.31 7.04 10.26
C ILE A 288 19.53 8.35 10.38
N SER A 289 18.73 8.51 11.43
CA SER A 289 17.94 9.73 11.69
C SER A 289 18.85 10.95 11.80
N ILE A 290 19.96 10.81 12.54
CA ILE A 290 20.96 11.86 12.72
C ILE A 290 21.62 12.23 11.38
N THR A 291 22.01 11.24 10.57
CA THR A 291 22.62 11.48 9.25
C THR A 291 21.66 12.18 8.30
N LEU A 292 20.40 11.73 8.23
CA LEU A 292 19.39 12.35 7.38
C LEU A 292 19.09 13.78 7.83
N ARG A 293 18.96 14.03 9.14
CA ARG A 293 18.76 15.38 9.70
C ARG A 293 19.88 16.33 9.31
N LYS A 294 21.13 15.87 9.34
CA LYS A 294 22.31 16.66 8.92
C LYS A 294 22.35 16.92 7.40
N SER A 295 21.75 16.03 6.61
CA SER A 295 21.71 16.16 5.15
C SER A 295 20.63 17.12 4.66
N LEU A 296 19.63 17.44 5.49
CA LEU A 296 18.57 18.38 5.14
C LEU A 296 19.09 19.82 5.21
N ALA A 297 18.99 20.53 4.09
CA ALA A 297 19.20 21.98 4.05
C ALA A 297 18.18 22.73 4.93
N PRO A 298 18.53 23.91 5.49
CA PRO A 298 17.67 24.66 6.42
C PRO A 298 16.43 25.33 5.78
N GLY A 299 16.16 25.12 4.49
CA GLY A 299 15.02 25.69 3.78
C GLY A 299 14.50 24.76 2.68
N LEU A 300 13.23 24.94 2.30
CA LEU A 300 12.60 24.16 1.24
C LEU A 300 13.29 24.45 -0.11
N PRO A 301 13.69 23.41 -0.86
CA PRO A 301 14.20 23.58 -2.21
C PRO A 301 13.11 24.20 -3.12
N SER A 302 13.54 24.80 -4.24
CA SER A 302 12.60 25.31 -5.23
C SER A 302 11.74 24.18 -5.79
N ARG A 303 10.44 24.45 -5.92
CA ARG A 303 9.48 23.46 -6.39
C ARG A 303 9.53 23.36 -7.92
N PRO A 304 9.85 22.19 -8.51
CA PRO A 304 9.77 22.01 -9.95
C PRO A 304 8.30 21.92 -10.41
N ILE A 305 8.02 22.39 -11.64
CA ILE A 305 6.67 22.43 -12.24
C ILE A 305 6.04 21.03 -12.34
N ASN A 306 6.86 20.02 -12.67
CA ASN A 306 6.47 18.61 -12.69
C ASN A 306 7.36 17.84 -11.69
N SER A 307 6.80 17.44 -10.54
CA SER A 307 7.57 16.74 -9.50
C SER A 307 7.18 15.27 -9.43
N SER A 308 8.01 14.40 -10.01
CA SER A 308 7.89 12.94 -9.79
C SER A 308 8.01 12.62 -8.29
N ALA A 309 7.51 11.47 -7.85
CA ALA A 309 7.52 11.08 -6.46
C ALA A 309 8.94 11.01 -5.85
N THR A 310 9.97 10.75 -6.66
CA THR A 310 11.40 10.70 -6.29
C THR A 310 12.14 12.00 -6.57
N SER A 311 11.45 13.06 -7.00
CA SER A 311 12.06 14.37 -7.20
C SER A 311 12.74 14.86 -5.92
N PRO A 312 13.87 15.61 -6.03
CA PRO A 312 14.59 16.10 -4.86
C PRO A 312 13.70 16.87 -3.87
N TRP A 313 12.72 17.61 -4.38
CA TRP A 313 11.76 18.34 -3.56
C TRP A 313 10.86 17.41 -2.74
N LYS A 314 10.24 16.38 -3.35
CA LYS A 314 9.38 15.43 -2.62
C LYS A 314 10.18 14.58 -1.63
N VAL A 315 11.39 14.17 -2.01
CA VAL A 315 12.30 13.45 -1.10
C VAL A 315 12.65 14.32 0.10
N PHE A 316 12.97 15.61 -0.11
CA PHE A 316 13.24 16.55 0.97
C PHE A 316 12.02 16.74 1.88
N ALA A 317 10.84 16.99 1.31
CA ALA A 317 9.61 17.23 2.07
C ALA A 317 9.23 16.01 2.94
N ARG A 318 9.27 14.79 2.37
CA ARG A 318 9.03 13.54 3.11
C ARG A 318 10.04 13.31 4.22
N THR A 319 11.33 13.43 3.91
CA THR A 319 12.38 13.22 4.91
C THR A 319 12.27 14.24 6.04
N GLY A 320 12.04 15.52 5.71
CA GLY A 320 11.86 16.60 6.68
C GLY A 320 10.66 16.37 7.59
N ALA A 321 9.49 16.07 7.02
CA ALA A 321 8.28 15.80 7.79
C ALA A 321 8.44 14.56 8.68
N ALA A 322 9.02 13.47 8.16
CA ALA A 322 9.21 12.24 8.93
C ALA A 322 10.17 12.45 10.12
N ILE A 323 11.26 13.21 9.92
CA ILE A 323 12.19 13.57 11.00
C ILE A 323 11.50 14.48 12.02
N SER A 324 10.68 15.44 11.58
CA SER A 324 9.96 16.35 12.48
C SER A 324 8.85 15.67 13.27
N ALA A 325 8.20 14.64 12.72
CA ALA A 325 7.15 13.88 13.41
C ALA A 325 7.73 12.95 14.50
N GLY A 326 8.99 12.55 14.39
CA GLY A 326 9.63 11.59 15.30
C GLY A 326 9.58 11.93 16.78
N PRO A 327 10.07 13.12 17.20
CA PRO A 327 10.07 13.49 18.60
C PRO A 327 8.66 13.53 19.21
N ALA A 328 7.65 13.94 18.43
CA ALA A 328 6.26 13.90 18.86
C ALA A 328 5.77 12.46 19.08
N LEU A 329 6.08 11.54 18.15
CA LEU A 329 5.68 10.13 18.25
C LEU A 329 6.36 9.40 19.42
N GLU A 330 7.63 9.69 19.71
CA GLU A 330 8.34 9.15 20.88
C GLU A 330 7.80 9.71 22.20
N TYR A 331 7.45 11.00 22.22
CA TYR A 331 6.75 11.62 23.36
C TYR A 331 5.41 10.93 23.63
N ILE A 332 4.60 10.77 22.57
CA ILE A 332 3.29 10.10 22.62
C ILE A 332 3.45 8.67 23.16
N HIS A 333 4.38 7.91 22.60
CA HIS A 333 4.66 6.54 23.02
C HIS A 333 5.04 6.44 24.50
N SER A 334 5.95 7.30 24.97
CA SER A 334 6.42 7.31 26.37
C SER A 334 5.25 7.62 27.32
N ARG A 335 4.47 8.68 27.05
CA ARG A 335 3.35 9.08 27.90
C ARG A 335 2.25 8.02 27.96
N GLN A 336 1.95 7.35 26.85
CA GLN A 336 0.95 6.28 26.83
C GLN A 336 1.35 5.05 27.66
N ARG A 337 2.64 4.87 27.93
CA ARG A 337 3.17 3.83 28.83
C ARG A 337 3.33 4.30 30.28
N GLY A 338 2.99 5.55 30.58
CA GLY A 338 3.25 6.16 31.89
C GLY A 338 4.74 6.44 32.15
N GLU A 339 5.57 6.48 31.10
CA GLU A 339 7.00 6.74 31.17
C GLU A 339 7.29 8.23 30.91
N GLU A 340 8.40 8.74 31.43
CA GLU A 340 8.83 10.12 31.18
C GLU A 340 9.52 10.22 29.81
N PRO A 341 9.06 11.12 28.92
CA PRO A 341 9.68 11.32 27.61
C PRO A 341 11.12 11.82 27.71
N GLU A 342 11.98 11.40 26.76
CA GLU A 342 13.37 11.85 26.69
C GLU A 342 13.51 13.36 26.39
N ILE A 343 12.57 13.90 25.60
CA ILE A 343 12.52 15.34 25.28
C ILE A 343 11.27 15.98 25.86
N SER A 344 11.33 17.29 26.10
CA SER A 344 10.19 18.03 26.62
C SER A 344 9.06 18.15 25.60
N TYR A 345 7.83 18.34 26.10
CA TYR A 345 6.68 18.65 25.24
C TYR A 345 6.91 19.92 24.41
N ASP A 346 7.43 20.99 25.03
CA ASP A 346 7.67 22.27 24.34
C ASP A 346 8.69 22.11 23.20
N GLU A 347 9.68 21.22 23.35
CA GLU A 347 10.64 20.91 22.29
C GLU A 347 9.99 20.12 21.14
N ALA A 348 9.21 19.07 21.45
CA ALA A 348 8.48 18.29 20.45
C ALA A 348 7.49 19.18 19.66
N ASP A 349 6.75 20.02 20.37
CA ASP A 349 5.79 20.96 19.81
C ASP A 349 6.47 21.99 18.90
N CYS A 350 7.58 22.58 19.35
CA CYS A 350 8.35 23.54 18.56
C CYS A 350 8.84 22.92 17.24
N ILE A 351 9.32 21.68 17.27
CA ILE A 351 9.77 20.97 16.06
C ILE A 351 8.61 20.75 15.08
N ALA A 352 7.46 20.27 15.58
CA ALA A 352 6.27 20.03 14.76
C ALA A 352 5.72 21.33 14.14
N ASN A 353 5.54 22.38 14.96
CA ASN A 353 5.04 23.68 14.52
C ASN A 353 5.97 24.37 13.52
N ARG A 354 7.29 24.25 13.69
CA ARG A 354 8.26 24.74 12.70
C ARG A 354 8.09 24.02 11.36
N CYS A 355 7.90 22.70 11.38
CA CYS A 355 7.69 21.92 10.15
C CYS A 355 6.38 22.31 9.45
N ILE A 356 5.28 22.41 10.19
CA ILE A 356 3.99 22.89 9.68
C ILE A 356 4.16 24.28 9.04
N SER A 357 4.79 25.22 9.75
CA SER A 357 5.01 26.59 9.26
C SER A 357 5.84 26.64 7.98
N MET A 358 6.79 25.71 7.81
CA MET A 358 7.58 25.60 6.58
C MET A 358 6.76 25.00 5.42
N LEU A 359 5.95 23.98 5.68
CA LEU A 359 5.21 23.28 4.63
C LEU A 359 3.95 24.03 4.17
N VAL A 360 3.38 24.89 5.02
CA VAL A 360 2.13 25.65 4.77
C VAL A 360 2.40 27.04 4.16
N ILE A 361 3.61 27.33 3.65
CA ILE A 361 3.96 28.68 3.17
C ILE A 361 3.11 29.13 1.95
N LYS A 362 2.21 30.08 2.26
CA LYS A 362 1.39 31.04 1.48
C LYS A 362 0.03 30.58 0.89
N PRO A 363 -1.07 31.34 1.15
CA PRO A 363 -2.44 31.03 0.74
C PRO A 363 -2.75 31.20 -0.76
N ASP A 364 -1.86 31.80 -1.55
CA ASP A 364 -2.08 32.05 -2.98
C ASP A 364 -1.66 30.88 -3.91
N SER A 365 -1.29 29.73 -3.33
CA SER A 365 -0.94 28.55 -4.11
C SER A 365 -2.00 27.47 -3.90
N PRO A 366 -2.73 27.01 -4.93
CA PRO A 366 -3.71 25.90 -4.85
C PRO A 366 -3.06 24.52 -4.59
N VAL A 367 -1.91 24.51 -3.91
CA VAL A 367 -0.89 23.46 -3.86
C VAL A 367 -0.88 22.71 -2.54
N MET A 368 -1.72 23.10 -1.57
CA MET A 368 -1.82 22.46 -0.24
C MET A 368 -2.01 20.93 -0.33
N PHE A 369 -2.53 20.42 -1.46
CA PHE A 369 -2.77 19.02 -1.74
C PHE A 369 -1.74 18.25 -2.57
N GLN A 370 -0.65 18.89 -2.98
CA GLN A 370 0.41 18.18 -3.69
C GLN A 370 1.57 17.79 -2.75
N CYS A 371 1.40 17.97 -1.45
CA CYS A 371 2.39 17.68 -0.41
C CYS A 371 1.81 16.66 0.58
N ASP A 372 1.90 15.37 0.27
CA ASP A 372 1.35 14.22 1.05
C ASP A 372 1.84 14.11 2.51
N VAL A 373 2.68 15.05 2.94
CA VAL A 373 3.35 15.06 4.23
C VAL A 373 2.72 16.04 5.23
N VAL A 374 1.93 17.01 4.77
CA VAL A 374 1.23 17.96 5.65
C VAL A 374 0.24 17.25 6.57
N PRO A 375 -0.63 16.35 6.08
CA PRO A 375 -1.52 15.60 6.95
C PRO A 375 -0.79 14.81 8.05
N MET A 376 0.37 14.21 7.73
CA MET A 376 1.15 13.44 8.70
C MET A 376 1.64 14.33 9.86
N ILE A 377 2.23 15.49 9.55
CA ILE A 377 2.75 16.37 10.61
C ILE A 377 1.62 16.99 11.43
N VAL A 378 0.52 17.40 10.81
CA VAL A 378 -0.67 17.93 11.50
C VAL A 378 -1.30 16.86 12.39
N CYS A 379 -1.41 15.62 11.91
CA CYS A 379 -1.90 14.50 12.69
C CYS A 379 -1.00 14.20 13.89
N SER A 380 0.33 14.18 13.70
CA SER A 380 1.28 13.98 14.81
C SER A 380 1.19 15.09 15.85
N HIS A 381 0.96 16.33 15.41
CA HIS A 381 0.82 17.49 16.27
C HIS A 381 -0.47 17.43 17.09
N ILE A 382 -1.65 17.14 16.51
CA ILE A 382 -2.89 17.03 17.31
C ILE A 382 -2.84 15.87 18.30
N ILE A 383 -2.23 14.73 17.95
CA ILE A 383 -2.10 13.61 18.88
C ILE A 383 -1.12 13.95 20.01
N LEU A 384 -0.03 14.69 19.73
CA LEU A 384 0.88 15.21 20.75
C LEU A 384 0.13 16.13 21.73
N GLN A 385 -0.62 17.09 21.20
CA GLN A 385 -1.42 18.02 22.00
C GLN A 385 -2.45 17.31 22.86
N ALA A 386 -3.17 16.36 22.29
CA ALA A 386 -4.18 15.57 22.99
C ALA A 386 -3.55 14.76 24.14
N THR A 387 -2.43 14.09 23.85
CA THR A 387 -1.71 13.25 24.83
C THR A 387 -1.17 14.10 25.98
N HIS A 388 -0.57 15.26 25.67
CA HIS A 388 -0.04 16.16 26.69
C HIS A 388 -1.15 16.76 27.55
N THR A 389 -2.24 17.23 26.93
CA THR A 389 -3.41 17.77 27.64
C THR A 389 -4.01 16.73 28.59
N GLN A 390 -4.13 15.48 28.15
CA GLN A 390 -4.62 14.39 28.98
C GLN A 390 -3.68 14.10 30.15
N HIS A 391 -2.36 14.02 29.91
CA HIS A 391 -1.37 13.79 30.96
C HIS A 391 -1.39 14.89 32.04
N ILE A 392 -1.48 16.16 31.63
CA ILE A 392 -1.61 17.28 32.54
C ILE A 392 -2.92 17.17 33.35
N ARG A 393 -4.05 16.87 32.68
CA ARG A 393 -5.34 16.72 33.37
C ARG A 393 -5.29 15.63 34.45
N ASP A 394 -4.70 14.49 34.13
CA ASP A 394 -4.61 13.36 35.05
C ASP A 394 -3.74 13.72 36.26
N SER A 395 -2.64 14.44 36.04
CA SER A 395 -1.78 14.99 37.11
C SER A 395 -2.50 16.02 37.99
N PHE A 396 -3.47 16.77 37.43
CA PHE A 396 -4.32 17.70 38.20
C PHE A 396 -5.39 17.00 39.02
N SER A 397 -5.94 15.88 38.55
CA SER A 397 -6.94 15.15 39.34
C SER A 397 -6.39 14.67 40.70
N ASP A 398 -5.06 14.51 40.81
CA ASP A 398 -4.35 14.19 42.04
C ASP A 398 -3.98 15.41 42.91
N SER A 399 -4.02 16.63 42.37
CA SER A 399 -3.64 17.87 43.07
C SER A 399 -4.81 18.86 43.16
N ARG A 400 -5.30 19.15 44.38
CA ARG A 400 -6.47 20.02 44.68
C ARG A 400 -6.26 21.53 44.37
N SER A 401 -5.50 21.89 43.34
CA SER A 401 -5.27 23.28 42.93
C SER A 401 -6.17 23.67 41.75
N SER A 402 -6.93 24.74 41.94
CA SER A 402 -7.75 25.40 40.89
C SER A 402 -6.84 26.01 39.82
N GLU A 403 -7.02 25.60 38.55
CA GLU A 403 -6.47 26.18 37.31
C GLU A 403 -4.98 26.54 37.32
N ALA A 404 -4.11 25.55 37.14
CA ALA A 404 -2.71 25.84 36.88
C ALA A 404 -2.53 26.45 35.46
N PRO A 405 -1.68 27.49 35.33
CA PRO A 405 -1.38 28.13 34.04
C PRO A 405 -0.95 27.17 32.92
N GLU A 406 -0.32 26.06 33.27
CA GLU A 406 0.14 25.04 32.31
C GLU A 406 -1.01 24.30 31.64
N TYR A 407 -2.10 23.99 32.37
CA TYR A 407 -3.27 23.35 31.77
C TYR A 407 -3.97 24.28 30.77
N VAL A 408 -4.08 25.56 31.12
CA VAL A 408 -4.63 26.58 30.22
C VAL A 408 -3.78 26.71 28.95
N LYS A 409 -2.45 26.72 29.07
CA LYS A 409 -1.53 26.71 27.92
C LYS A 409 -1.76 25.48 27.03
N ALA A 410 -1.89 24.29 27.62
CA ALA A 410 -2.15 23.05 26.89
C ALA A 410 -3.50 23.09 26.15
N LEU A 411 -4.57 23.60 26.78
CA LEU A 411 -5.89 23.75 26.14
C LEU A 411 -5.84 24.72 24.94
N VAL A 412 -5.10 25.82 25.05
CA VAL A 412 -4.92 26.78 23.93
C VAL A 412 -4.17 26.13 22.77
N ALA A 413 -3.10 25.40 23.04
CA ALA A 413 -2.33 24.68 22.02
C ALA A 413 -3.16 23.58 21.34
N LEU A 414 -3.95 22.84 22.12
CA LEU A 414 -4.89 21.85 21.61
C LEU A 414 -5.96 22.48 20.72
N ARG A 415 -6.57 23.61 21.11
CA ARG A 415 -7.55 24.35 20.28
C ARG A 415 -6.96 24.75 18.91
N PHE A 416 -5.74 25.27 18.90
CA PHE A 416 -5.06 25.63 17.66
C PHE A 416 -4.83 24.40 16.77
N SER A 417 -4.34 23.30 17.35
CA SER A 417 -4.12 22.05 16.63
C SER A 417 -5.39 21.41 16.09
N ARG A 418 -6.50 21.47 16.85
CA ARG A 418 -7.83 21.02 16.42
C ARG A 418 -8.30 21.78 15.19
N SER A 419 -8.11 23.10 15.17
CA SER A 419 -8.49 23.93 14.04
C SER A 419 -7.69 23.58 12.78
N MET A 420 -6.37 23.41 12.90
CA MET A 420 -5.52 22.97 11.78
C MET A 420 -5.90 21.58 11.26
N ALA A 421 -6.09 20.62 12.17
CA ALA A 421 -6.48 19.26 11.82
C ALA A 421 -7.81 19.25 11.08
N TRP A 422 -8.82 19.95 11.58
CA TRP A 422 -10.13 19.95 10.94
C TRP A 422 -10.14 20.70 9.61
N GLU A 423 -9.29 21.71 9.43
CA GLU A 423 -9.09 22.33 8.12
C GLU A 423 -8.57 21.32 7.08
N THR A 424 -7.61 20.46 7.46
CA THR A 424 -7.16 19.37 6.57
C THR A 424 -8.27 18.37 6.25
N VAL A 425 -9.20 18.13 7.19
CA VAL A 425 -10.40 17.30 6.98
C VAL A 425 -11.36 17.95 5.99
N ARG A 426 -11.69 19.24 6.15
CA ARG A 426 -12.55 20.00 5.21
C ARG A 426 -12.00 19.94 3.81
N THR A 427 -10.71 20.19 3.69
CA THR A 427 -10.07 20.17 2.39
C THR A 427 -10.20 18.77 1.80
N ALA A 428 -9.97 17.69 2.57
CA ALA A 428 -10.05 16.32 2.08
C ALA A 428 -11.47 15.91 1.66
N ILE A 429 -12.50 16.39 2.37
CA ILE A 429 -13.91 16.22 1.99
C ILE A 429 -14.19 16.80 0.60
N GLN A 430 -13.53 17.90 0.21
CA GLN A 430 -13.67 18.49 -1.12
C GLN A 430 -12.96 17.69 -2.23
N LEU A 431 -11.94 16.89 -1.90
CA LEU A 431 -11.22 16.07 -2.87
C LEU A 431 -11.81 14.66 -3.01
N VAL A 432 -12.21 14.06 -1.89
CA VAL A 432 -12.72 12.70 -1.84
C VAL A 432 -14.24 12.75 -1.97
N GLU A 433 -14.71 12.86 -3.21
CA GLU A 433 -16.14 12.98 -3.52
C GLU A 433 -16.83 11.62 -3.72
N SER A 434 -16.06 10.53 -3.85
CA SER A 434 -16.56 9.18 -4.10
C SER A 434 -15.65 8.09 -3.53
N GLU A 435 -16.15 6.85 -3.51
CA GLU A 435 -15.34 5.68 -3.16
C GLU A 435 -14.17 5.46 -4.14
N GLU A 436 -14.35 5.76 -5.42
CA GLU A 436 -13.28 5.67 -6.42
C GLU A 436 -12.16 6.68 -6.13
N SER A 437 -12.50 7.86 -5.64
CA SER A 437 -11.54 8.92 -5.28
C SER A 437 -10.54 8.46 -4.20
N VAL A 438 -10.94 7.54 -3.31
CA VAL A 438 -10.05 6.94 -2.30
C VAL A 438 -8.87 6.22 -2.97
N SER A 439 -9.12 5.55 -4.09
CA SER A 439 -8.08 4.84 -4.84
C SER A 439 -7.06 5.76 -5.50
N ARG A 440 -7.48 6.99 -5.81
CA ARG A 440 -6.67 8.01 -6.48
C ARG A 440 -6.02 9.00 -5.50
N THR A 441 -6.19 8.78 -4.20
CA THR A 441 -5.63 9.60 -3.14
C THR A 441 -4.53 8.82 -2.41
N THR A 442 -3.50 9.51 -1.91
CA THR A 442 -2.46 8.85 -1.14
C THR A 442 -3.01 8.20 0.12
N PHE A 443 -2.65 6.93 0.33
CA PHE A 443 -3.05 6.20 1.53
C PHE A 443 -2.58 6.92 2.80
N ALA A 444 -1.30 7.27 2.90
CA ALA A 444 -0.76 7.91 4.11
C ALA A 444 -1.36 9.30 4.37
N GLY A 445 -1.60 10.09 3.32
CA GLY A 445 -2.25 11.39 3.43
C GLY A 445 -3.66 11.27 3.98
N LEU A 446 -4.51 10.47 3.32
CA LEU A 446 -5.90 10.27 3.72
C LEU A 446 -6.01 9.59 5.09
N CYS A 447 -5.19 8.57 5.37
CA CYS A 447 -5.15 7.91 6.67
C CYS A 447 -4.81 8.91 7.80
N SER A 448 -3.83 9.80 7.58
CA SER A 448 -3.46 10.83 8.54
C SER A 448 -4.56 11.88 8.75
N VAL A 449 -5.23 12.33 7.68
CA VAL A 449 -6.39 13.24 7.79
C VAL A 449 -7.50 12.60 8.61
N LEU A 450 -7.84 11.35 8.30
CA LEU A 450 -8.91 10.63 8.99
C LEU A 450 -8.57 10.44 10.47
N ARG A 451 -7.34 10.04 10.77
CA ARG A 451 -6.85 9.88 12.15
C ARG A 451 -6.83 11.19 12.94
N ALA A 452 -6.48 12.30 12.28
CA ALA A 452 -6.51 13.64 12.87
C ALA A 452 -7.94 14.10 13.15
N GLY A 453 -8.87 13.86 12.22
CA GLY A 453 -10.30 14.13 12.41
C GLY A 453 -10.89 13.36 13.59
N LEU A 454 -10.51 12.10 13.77
CA LEU A 454 -10.87 11.31 14.95
C LEU A 454 -10.34 11.96 16.23
N ALA A 455 -9.08 12.41 16.25
CA ALA A 455 -8.51 13.10 17.41
C ALA A 455 -9.26 14.42 17.73
N VAL A 456 -9.76 15.15 16.72
CA VAL A 456 -10.63 16.32 16.94
C VAL A 456 -11.94 15.90 17.60
N LEU A 457 -12.59 14.83 17.16
CA LEU A 457 -13.84 14.37 17.78
C LEU A 457 -13.61 13.94 19.24
N GLU A 458 -12.57 13.15 19.50
CA GLU A 458 -12.25 12.62 20.84
C GLU A 458 -11.85 13.69 21.84
N THR A 459 -11.31 14.82 21.36
CA THR A 459 -10.86 15.92 22.22
C THR A 459 -11.91 17.02 22.40
N ALA A 460 -13.12 16.86 21.86
CA ALA A 460 -14.20 17.85 22.00
C ALA A 460 -14.56 18.14 23.46
N VAL A 461 -14.39 17.15 24.35
CA VAL A 461 -14.64 17.30 25.80
C VAL A 461 -13.69 18.26 26.51
N PHE A 462 -12.52 18.55 25.93
CA PHE A 462 -11.53 19.45 26.54
C PHE A 462 -11.73 20.91 26.11
N VAL A 463 -12.25 21.13 24.90
CA VAL A 463 -12.27 22.47 24.27
C VAL A 463 -13.62 22.73 23.62
N ASP A 464 -14.34 23.72 24.12
CA ASP A 464 -15.50 24.30 23.41
C ASP A 464 -14.99 25.33 22.39
N ASP A 465 -14.85 24.92 21.12
CA ASP A 465 -14.32 25.76 20.04
C ASP A 465 -15.19 25.78 18.77
N LYS A 466 -16.32 25.07 18.74
CA LYS A 466 -17.22 24.96 17.57
C LYS A 466 -16.47 24.76 16.24
N VAL A 467 -15.37 24.01 16.28
CA VAL A 467 -14.49 23.79 15.12
C VAL A 467 -15.20 23.05 13.99
N ILE A 468 -16.22 22.24 14.30
CA ILE A 468 -16.96 21.44 13.32
C ILE A 468 -18.26 22.16 12.94
N HIS A 469 -18.44 22.46 11.66
CA HIS A 469 -19.66 23.09 11.15
C HIS A 469 -20.76 22.06 10.83
N PRO A 470 -22.05 22.47 10.78
CA PRO A 470 -23.15 21.56 10.46
C PRO A 470 -22.93 20.81 9.15
N GLY A 471 -23.15 19.49 9.16
CA GLY A 471 -22.96 18.61 7.99
C GLY A 471 -21.52 18.14 7.75
N GLU A 472 -20.50 18.77 8.35
CA GLU A 472 -19.09 18.36 8.17
C GLU A 472 -18.81 17.01 8.85
N ALA A 473 -19.42 16.75 10.02
CA ALA A 473 -19.27 15.46 10.71
C ALA A 473 -19.83 14.30 9.87
N GLU A 474 -20.99 14.48 9.24
CA GLU A 474 -21.59 13.48 8.34
C GLU A 474 -20.72 13.26 7.09
N ALA A 475 -20.18 14.34 6.52
CA ALA A 475 -19.26 14.24 5.39
C ALA A 475 -17.97 13.50 5.75
N TYR A 476 -17.42 13.77 6.93
CA TYR A 476 -16.27 13.04 7.47
C TYR A 476 -16.58 11.54 7.64
N VAL A 477 -17.73 11.18 8.22
CA VAL A 477 -18.15 9.76 8.37
C VAL A 477 -18.34 9.08 7.02
N ARG A 478 -18.91 9.75 6.02
CA ARG A 478 -19.03 9.20 4.66
C ARG A 478 -17.66 8.92 4.03
N MET A 479 -16.74 9.89 4.09
CA MET A 479 -15.38 9.73 3.59
C MET A 479 -14.65 8.58 4.30
N LEU A 480 -14.82 8.47 5.62
CA LEU A 480 -14.25 7.39 6.41
C LEU A 480 -14.86 6.02 6.05
N THR A 481 -16.15 5.97 5.74
CA THR A 481 -16.84 4.76 5.27
C THR A 481 -16.23 4.26 3.95
N TRP A 482 -16.05 5.15 2.97
CA TRP A 482 -15.36 4.81 1.71
C TRP A 482 -13.92 4.34 1.94
N PHE A 483 -13.18 5.03 2.82
CA PHE A 483 -11.83 4.62 3.18
C PHE A 483 -11.81 3.21 3.79
N SER A 484 -12.75 2.90 4.70
CA SER A 484 -12.86 1.58 5.35
C SER A 484 -13.20 0.44 4.38
N GLY A 485 -13.88 0.76 3.27
CA GLY A 485 -14.18 -0.18 2.19
C GLY A 485 -12.95 -0.60 1.39
N ARG A 486 -11.87 0.19 1.41
CA ARG A 486 -10.57 -0.15 0.80
C ARG A 486 -9.56 -0.63 1.84
N TRP A 487 -9.45 0.08 2.96
CA TRP A 487 -8.42 -0.11 3.99
C TRP A 487 -9.07 -0.44 5.33
N THR A 488 -8.87 -1.66 5.81
CA THR A 488 -9.61 -2.16 6.98
C THR A 488 -9.23 -1.45 8.29
N ILE A 489 -8.08 -0.75 8.35
CA ILE A 489 -7.76 0.15 9.48
C ILE A 489 -8.82 1.25 9.67
N GLY A 490 -9.52 1.65 8.60
CA GLY A 490 -10.63 2.59 8.67
C GLY A 490 -11.82 2.11 9.51
N LYS A 491 -12.01 0.79 9.65
CA LYS A 491 -13.08 0.22 10.48
C LYS A 491 -12.87 0.55 11.96
N GLU A 492 -11.62 0.50 12.41
CA GLU A 492 -11.25 0.90 13.77
C GLU A 492 -11.56 2.37 14.05
N TYR A 493 -11.31 3.25 13.07
CA TYR A 493 -11.66 4.66 13.19
C TYR A 493 -13.18 4.84 13.24
N LEU A 494 -13.95 4.15 12.39
CA LEU A 494 -15.42 4.22 12.38
C LEU A 494 -16.00 3.84 13.74
N GLU A 495 -15.57 2.71 14.31
CA GLU A 495 -16.04 2.25 15.61
C GLU A 495 -15.81 3.28 16.72
N ARG A 496 -14.69 4.02 16.67
CA ARG A 496 -14.40 5.09 17.65
C ARG A 496 -15.23 6.34 17.39
N VAL A 497 -15.41 6.73 16.13
CA VAL A 497 -16.26 7.86 15.76
C VAL A 497 -17.71 7.62 16.20
N GLU A 498 -18.25 6.43 15.96
CA GLU A 498 -19.59 6.06 16.38
C GLU A 498 -19.76 6.14 17.90
N LYS A 499 -18.76 5.67 18.68
CA LYS A 499 -18.76 5.81 20.14
C LYS A 499 -18.81 7.27 20.57
N VAL A 500 -17.97 8.13 20.00
CA VAL A 500 -17.91 9.56 20.36
C VAL A 500 -19.22 10.28 20.00
N LEU A 501 -19.75 10.04 18.81
CA LEU A 501 -20.98 10.68 18.35
C LEU A 501 -22.24 10.14 19.03
N SER A 502 -22.23 8.90 19.53
CA SER A 502 -23.35 8.35 20.31
C SER A 502 -23.46 8.94 21.73
N ILE A 503 -22.39 9.54 22.24
CA ILE A 503 -22.30 10.14 23.57
C ILE A 503 -22.56 11.66 23.52
N SER A 504 -22.47 12.26 22.34
CA SER A 504 -22.68 13.69 22.06
C SER A 504 -24.14 13.99 21.74
#